data_AF-A0A7Y9FI54-F1
#
_entry.id   AF-A0A7Y9FI54-F1
#
_cell.length_a   1.000
_cell.length_b   1.000
_cell.length_c   1.000
_cell.angle_alpha   90.00
_cell.angle_beta   90.00
_cell.angle_gamma   90.00
#
_symmetry.space_group_name_H-M   'P 1'
#
loop_
_entity.id
_entity.type
_entity.pdbx_description
1 polymer ?
#
loop_
_entity_poly.entity_id
_entity_poly.type
_entity_poly.pdbx_seq_one_letter_code
_entity_poly.pdbx_strand_id
1 'polypeptide(L)'
;MSTSFNAVVDVGRVDVENDADAILKALAGYHAVLAGTRRGTVEAIVTLPAETLAQAATTALAVVAAAGGTPQSLQVMTTEEFDRRAGLAEDDEDLSVPQAAKRLRVTQQAIRQRLASGSLPGRRVGRDWRIPAAAVERVAAQRDALQEFAAATVLAHGGDPSTIKPESIVVQPNTYTMSFDR
;
A
#
# COMPACT_ATOMS: atom_id res chain seq x y z
N MET A 1 -9.11 -24.81 -1.96
CA MET A 1 -7.77 -24.39 -1.46
C MET A 1 -8.03 -23.28 -0.46
N SER A 2 -7.62 -23.42 0.80
CA SER A 2 -7.79 -22.36 1.80
C SER A 2 -6.72 -21.28 1.57
N THR A 3 -7.16 -20.06 1.30
CA THR A 3 -6.29 -18.88 1.23
C THR A 3 -6.11 -18.32 2.65
N SER A 4 -4.95 -17.77 2.95
CA SER A 4 -4.69 -17.11 4.23
C SER A 4 -5.10 -15.65 4.16
N PHE A 5 -5.81 -15.19 5.19
CA PHE A 5 -6.29 -13.82 5.32
C PHE A 5 -5.82 -13.22 6.64
N ASN A 6 -5.50 -11.93 6.63
CA ASN A 6 -5.23 -11.17 7.83
C ASN A 6 -6.43 -10.27 8.12
N ALA A 7 -6.91 -10.31 9.35
CA ALA A 7 -7.95 -9.44 9.87
C ALA A 7 -7.36 -8.54 10.96
N VAL A 8 -7.54 -7.23 10.82
CA VAL A 8 -7.22 -6.24 11.85
C VAL A 8 -8.53 -5.77 12.46
N VAL A 9 -8.68 -5.97 13.76
CA VAL A 9 -9.90 -5.66 14.51
C VAL A 9 -9.57 -4.67 15.62
N ASP A 10 -10.16 -3.48 15.58
CA ASP A 10 -10.10 -2.56 16.73
C ASP A 10 -11.08 -3.06 17.79
N VAL A 11 -10.58 -3.40 18.98
CA VAL A 11 -11.39 -3.89 20.11
C VAL A 11 -11.70 -2.79 21.14
N GLY A 12 -11.36 -1.53 20.81
CA GLY A 12 -11.59 -0.37 21.65
C GLY A 12 -10.58 -0.25 22.78
N ARG A 13 -10.97 0.49 23.84
CA ARG A 13 -10.17 0.59 25.06
C ARG A 13 -10.32 -0.70 25.85
N VAL A 14 -9.21 -1.42 25.97
CA VAL A 14 -9.06 -2.61 26.79
C VAL A 14 -8.10 -2.26 27.90
N ASP A 15 -8.35 -2.74 29.12
CA ASP A 15 -7.35 -2.66 30.18
C ASP A 15 -6.23 -3.67 29.85
N VAL A 16 -5.20 -3.20 29.15
CA VAL A 16 -4.15 -4.06 28.60
C VAL A 16 -3.41 -4.82 29.71
N GLU A 17 -3.34 -4.28 30.93
CA GLU A 17 -2.70 -4.98 32.06
C GLU A 17 -3.52 -6.18 32.55
N ASN A 18 -4.85 -6.12 32.46
CA ASN A 18 -5.73 -7.14 33.05
C ASN A 18 -6.40 -8.07 32.02
N ASP A 19 -6.70 -7.55 30.83
CA ASP A 19 -7.55 -8.23 29.84
C ASP A 19 -6.77 -8.73 28.61
N ALA A 20 -5.57 -8.19 28.34
CA ALA A 20 -4.81 -8.57 27.14
C ALA A 20 -4.41 -10.05 27.15
N ASP A 21 -4.00 -10.59 28.30
CA ASP A 21 -3.64 -12.00 28.46
C ASP A 21 -4.85 -12.93 28.25
N ALA A 22 -6.03 -12.52 28.71
CA ALA A 22 -7.25 -13.29 28.51
C ALA A 22 -7.65 -13.33 27.03
N ILE A 23 -7.56 -12.19 26.33
CA ILE A 23 -7.82 -12.07 24.90
C ILE A 23 -6.78 -12.89 24.11
N LEU A 24 -5.49 -12.73 24.38
CA LEU A 24 -4.42 -13.50 23.73
C LEU A 24 -4.60 -15.00 23.93
N LYS A 25 -4.96 -15.43 25.14
CA LYS A 25 -5.22 -16.85 25.44
C LYS A 25 -6.43 -17.39 24.67
N ALA A 26 -7.50 -16.61 24.54
CA ALA A 26 -8.67 -16.97 23.75
C ALA A 26 -8.36 -17.05 22.24
N LEU A 27 -7.39 -16.25 21.78
CA LEU A 27 -6.98 -16.16 20.37
C LEU A 27 -5.75 -17.01 20.02
N ALA A 28 -5.21 -17.79 20.96
CA ALA A 28 -3.97 -18.54 20.80
C ALA A 28 -4.01 -19.54 19.62
N GLY A 29 -5.19 -20.03 19.24
CA GLY A 29 -5.39 -20.91 18.08
C GLY A 29 -5.27 -20.24 16.72
N TYR A 30 -5.18 -18.91 16.66
CA TYR A 30 -5.19 -18.12 15.42
C TYR A 30 -3.95 -17.24 15.24
N HIS A 31 -2.88 -17.50 15.98
CA HIS A 31 -1.63 -16.73 15.95
C HIS A 31 -1.87 -15.20 16.06
N ALA A 32 -2.78 -14.80 16.95
CA ALA A 32 -3.16 -13.40 17.06
C ALA A 32 -2.09 -12.56 17.76
N VAL A 33 -1.93 -11.33 17.30
CA VAL A 33 -1.08 -10.30 17.91
C VAL A 33 -1.98 -9.15 18.39
N LEU A 34 -1.72 -8.65 19.59
CA LEU A 34 -2.33 -7.42 20.08
C LEU A 34 -1.33 -6.26 19.92
N ALA A 35 -1.80 -5.15 19.35
CA ALA A 35 -1.03 -3.92 19.19
C ALA A 35 -1.77 -2.75 19.85
N GLY A 36 -1.06 -1.99 20.70
CA GLY A 36 -1.59 -0.74 21.23
C GLY A 36 -1.58 0.36 20.18
N THR A 37 -2.69 1.09 20.03
CA THR A 37 -2.77 2.24 19.14
C THR A 37 -2.37 3.53 19.86
N ARG A 38 -1.96 4.56 19.10
CA ARG A 38 -1.68 5.90 19.66
C ARG A 38 -2.88 6.56 20.33
N ARG A 39 -4.09 6.04 20.10
CA ARG A 39 -5.34 6.52 20.72
C ARG A 39 -5.65 5.83 22.06
N GLY A 40 -4.80 4.89 22.47
CA GLY A 40 -5.02 4.07 23.66
C GLY A 40 -6.07 2.98 23.46
N THR A 41 -6.38 2.60 22.21
CA THR A 41 -7.16 1.40 21.90
C THR A 41 -6.24 0.22 21.60
N VAL A 42 -6.80 -0.98 21.52
CA VAL A 42 -6.07 -2.19 21.13
C VAL A 42 -6.59 -2.69 19.79
N GLU A 43 -5.66 -3.03 18.90
CA GLU A 43 -5.95 -3.74 17.67
C GLU A 43 -5.53 -5.21 17.81
N ALA A 44 -6.41 -6.12 17.46
CA ALA A 44 -6.12 -7.53 17.31
C ALA A 44 -5.86 -7.84 15.83
N ILE A 45 -4.67 -8.34 15.52
CA ILE A 45 -4.29 -8.82 14.19
C ILE A 45 -4.35 -10.33 14.22
N VAL A 46 -5.19 -10.93 13.38
CA VAL A 46 -5.47 -12.36 13.37
C VAL A 46 -5.26 -12.92 11.96
N THR A 47 -4.54 -14.04 11.86
CA THR A 47 -4.35 -14.75 10.58
C THR A 47 -5.28 -15.96 10.53
N LEU A 48 -6.13 -16.02 9.52
CA LEU A 48 -7.22 -16.98 9.41
C LEU A 48 -7.17 -17.73 8.08
N PRO A 49 -7.24 -19.07 8.08
CA PRO A 49 -7.53 -19.81 6.86
C PRO A 49 -9.01 -19.63 6.50
N ALA A 50 -9.29 -19.21 5.27
CA ALA A 50 -10.65 -19.11 4.75
C ALA A 50 -10.69 -19.36 3.24
N GLU A 51 -11.88 -19.57 2.69
CA GLU A 51 -12.10 -19.68 1.25
C GLU A 51 -12.45 -18.33 0.63
N THR A 52 -12.97 -17.39 1.43
CA THR A 52 -13.39 -16.06 0.96
C THR A 52 -13.12 -14.96 1.99
N LEU A 53 -13.03 -13.71 1.53
CA LEU A 53 -12.94 -12.52 2.40
C LEU A 53 -14.14 -12.43 3.36
N ALA A 54 -15.35 -12.74 2.88
CA ALA A 54 -16.56 -12.70 3.69
C ALA A 54 -16.50 -13.71 4.84
N GLN A 55 -16.06 -14.95 4.56
CA GLN A 55 -15.85 -15.95 5.59
C GLN A 55 -14.78 -15.52 6.59
N ALA A 56 -13.65 -15.00 6.12
CA ALA A 56 -12.59 -14.50 7.00
C ALA A 56 -13.10 -13.37 7.91
N ALA A 57 -13.91 -12.44 7.39
CA ALA A 57 -14.52 -11.36 8.15
C ALA A 57 -15.48 -11.86 9.23
N THR A 58 -16.39 -12.77 8.88
CA THR A 58 -17.32 -13.38 9.84
C THR A 58 -16.58 -14.13 10.94
N THR A 59 -15.57 -14.92 10.58
CA THR A 59 -14.75 -15.67 11.54
C THR A 59 -13.98 -14.73 12.47
N ALA A 60 -13.34 -13.68 11.94
CA ALA A 60 -12.60 -12.72 12.76
C ALA A 60 -13.48 -12.05 13.82
N LEU A 61 -14.67 -11.59 13.43
CA LEU A 61 -15.63 -10.99 14.37
C LEU A 61 -16.09 -11.98 15.44
N ALA A 62 -16.43 -13.21 15.04
CA ALA A 62 -16.89 -14.24 15.96
C ALA A 62 -15.80 -14.61 16.98
N VAL A 63 -14.56 -14.75 16.51
CA VAL A 63 -13.40 -15.10 17.33
C VAL A 63 -13.08 -13.98 18.34
N VAL A 64 -13.09 -12.73 17.91
CA VAL A 64 -12.85 -11.57 18.81
C VAL A 64 -13.99 -11.40 19.82
N ALA A 65 -15.25 -11.56 19.40
CA ALA A 65 -16.40 -11.49 20.29
C ALA A 65 -16.37 -12.62 21.35
N ALA A 66 -16.00 -13.85 20.94
CA ALA A 66 -15.85 -14.98 21.85
C ALA A 66 -14.71 -14.79 22.86
N ALA A 67 -13.68 -14.02 22.50
CA ALA A 67 -12.61 -13.60 23.40
C ALA A 67 -13.01 -12.47 24.37
N GLY A 68 -14.27 -11.99 24.31
CA GLY A 68 -14.77 -10.90 25.17
C GLY A 68 -14.52 -9.49 24.61
N GLY A 69 -13.93 -9.38 23.41
CA GLY A 69 -13.73 -8.09 22.75
C GLY A 69 -15.05 -7.54 22.17
N THR A 70 -15.14 -6.22 22.04
CA THR A 70 -16.24 -5.55 21.32
C THR A 70 -15.68 -4.88 20.07
N PRO A 71 -15.79 -5.52 18.88
CA PRO A 71 -15.23 -4.96 17.64
C PRO A 71 -15.83 -3.59 17.31
N GLN A 72 -14.98 -2.58 17.17
CA GLN A 72 -15.34 -1.22 16.74
C GLN A 72 -15.08 -1.01 15.25
N SER A 73 -14.05 -1.66 14.71
CA SER A 73 -13.76 -1.67 13.28
C SER A 73 -13.14 -3.00 12.85
N LEU A 74 -13.28 -3.33 11.57
CA LEU A 74 -12.73 -4.54 10.96
C LEU A 74 -12.15 -4.19 9.59
N GLN A 75 -10.91 -4.61 9.35
CA GLN A 75 -10.31 -4.67 8.02
C GLN A 75 -9.85 -6.09 7.74
N VAL A 76 -10.20 -6.62 6.57
CA VAL A 76 -9.78 -7.96 6.13
C VAL A 76 -9.16 -7.87 4.75
N MET A 77 -8.05 -8.58 4.56
CA MET A 77 -7.35 -8.70 3.29
C MET A 77 -6.63 -10.05 3.21
N THR A 78 -6.16 -10.42 2.02
CA THR A 78 -5.26 -11.58 1.89
C THR A 78 -3.96 -11.32 2.67
N THR A 79 -3.31 -12.38 3.17
CA THR A 79 -2.02 -12.23 3.86
C THR A 79 -0.99 -11.51 2.97
N GLU A 80 -0.98 -11.79 1.65
CA GLU A 80 -0.10 -11.11 0.68
C GLU A 80 -0.33 -9.58 0.64
N GLU A 81 -1.58 -9.12 0.61
CA GLU A 81 -1.90 -7.69 0.59
C GLU A 81 -1.56 -7.03 1.92
N PHE A 82 -1.73 -7.75 3.04
CA PHE A 82 -1.31 -7.29 4.35
C PHE A 82 0.19 -7.08 4.43
N ASP A 83 0.98 -8.06 3.97
CA ASP A 83 2.43 -7.99 3.95
C ASP A 83 2.92 -6.86 3.04
N ARG A 84 2.25 -6.65 1.90
CA ARG A 84 2.50 -5.52 0.98
C ARG A 84 2.32 -4.17 1.68
N ARG A 85 1.26 -4.01 2.47
CA ARG A 85 0.96 -2.75 3.20
C ARG A 85 1.85 -2.54 4.42
N ALA A 86 2.24 -3.62 5.09
CA ALA A 86 3.16 -3.58 6.22
C ALA A 86 4.61 -3.36 5.78
N GLY A 87 4.91 -3.45 4.48
CA GLY A 87 6.28 -3.42 3.95
C GLY A 87 7.08 -4.67 4.33
N LEU A 88 6.38 -5.77 4.64
CA LEU A 88 6.93 -7.06 5.07
C LEU A 88 6.92 -8.11 3.95
N ALA A 89 6.27 -7.84 2.82
CA ALA A 89 6.35 -8.72 1.66
C ALA A 89 7.81 -8.80 1.20
N GLU A 90 8.40 -10.00 1.20
CA GLU A 90 9.81 -10.23 0.86
C GLU A 90 10.18 -9.92 -0.61
N ASP A 91 9.26 -9.39 -1.42
CA ASP A 91 9.51 -9.04 -2.82
C ASP A 91 8.96 -7.65 -3.18
N ASP A 92 9.53 -6.60 -2.60
CA ASP A 92 9.84 -5.43 -3.43
C ASP A 92 11.20 -5.72 -4.07
N GLU A 93 11.22 -6.34 -5.25
CA GLU A 93 12.46 -6.55 -6.01
C GLU A 93 13.24 -5.24 -6.06
N ASP A 94 14.38 -5.18 -5.37
CA ASP A 94 15.19 -3.97 -5.35
C ASP A 94 16.05 -3.90 -6.59
N LEU A 95 15.64 -3.02 -7.50
CA LEU A 95 16.38 -2.76 -8.70
C LEU A 95 17.63 -1.95 -8.39
N SER A 96 18.73 -2.37 -9.00
CA SER A 96 19.90 -1.51 -9.15
C SER A 96 19.62 -0.36 -10.12
N VAL A 97 20.41 0.70 -10.04
CA VAL A 97 20.38 1.82 -11.00
C VAL A 97 20.32 1.38 -12.48
N PRO A 98 21.16 0.44 -12.97
CA PRO A 98 21.08 -0.02 -14.35
C PRO A 98 19.78 -0.77 -14.68
N GLN A 99 19.24 -1.57 -13.75
CA GLN A 99 17.96 -2.26 -13.96
C GLN A 99 16.80 -1.26 -14.05
N ALA A 100 16.74 -0.30 -13.13
CA ALA A 100 15.73 0.76 -13.15
C ALA A 100 15.82 1.64 -14.41
N ALA A 101 17.04 1.96 -14.84
CA ALA A 101 17.29 2.70 -16.09
C ALA A 101 16.74 1.96 -17.32
N LYS A 102 16.98 0.65 -17.42
CA LYS A 102 16.45 -0.20 -18.48
C LYS A 102 14.92 -0.24 -18.46
N ARG A 103 14.32 -0.37 -17.26
CA ARG A 103 12.87 -0.43 -17.07
C ARG A 103 12.19 0.88 -17.50
N LEU A 104 12.74 2.02 -17.07
CA LEU A 104 12.21 3.35 -17.40
C LEU A 104 12.63 3.87 -18.77
N ARG A 105 13.52 3.15 -19.48
CA ARG A 105 14.11 3.58 -20.75
C ARG A 105 14.77 4.96 -20.66
N VAL A 106 15.49 5.20 -19.55
CA VAL A 106 16.25 6.44 -19.29
C VAL A 106 17.71 6.11 -19.02
N THR A 107 18.57 7.13 -18.96
CA THR A 107 19.97 6.94 -18.61
C THR A 107 20.15 6.64 -17.12
N GLN A 108 21.20 5.91 -16.76
CA GLN A 108 21.57 5.69 -15.35
C GLN A 108 21.85 7.01 -14.61
N GLN A 109 22.38 8.02 -15.32
CA GLN A 109 22.63 9.34 -14.76
C GLN A 109 21.32 10.05 -14.39
N ALA A 110 20.28 9.93 -15.21
CA ALA A 110 18.96 10.46 -14.89
C ALA A 110 18.35 9.79 -13.64
N ILE A 111 18.53 8.47 -13.49
CA ILE A 111 18.13 7.76 -12.26
C ILE A 111 18.87 8.30 -11.04
N ARG A 112 20.20 8.48 -11.11
CA ARG A 112 21.00 9.03 -10.01
C ARG A 112 20.57 10.44 -9.63
N GLN A 113 20.26 11.29 -10.61
CA GLN A 113 19.73 12.63 -10.36
C GLN A 113 18.36 12.57 -9.68
N ARG A 114 17.47 11.69 -10.12
CA ARG A 114 16.14 11.51 -9.49
C ARG A 114 16.25 11.03 -8.05
N LEU A 115 17.14 10.08 -7.77
CA LEU A 115 17.46 9.64 -6.41
C LEU A 115 18.02 10.79 -5.56
N ALA A 116 18.95 11.57 -6.10
CA ALA A 116 19.53 12.72 -5.39
C ALA A 116 18.49 13.83 -5.11
N SER A 117 17.56 14.06 -6.04
CA SER A 117 16.47 15.04 -5.90
C SER A 117 15.30 14.55 -5.05
N GLY A 118 15.24 13.26 -4.71
CA GLY A 118 14.11 12.63 -4.01
C GLY A 118 12.87 12.36 -4.88
N SER A 119 12.90 12.67 -6.18
CA SER A 119 11.78 12.41 -7.11
C SER A 119 11.61 10.94 -7.48
N LEU A 120 12.60 10.10 -7.18
CA LEU A 120 12.48 8.64 -7.21
C LEU A 120 12.92 8.11 -5.84
N PRO A 121 12.08 7.33 -5.13
CA PRO A 121 12.49 6.75 -3.85
C PRO A 121 13.56 5.67 -4.09
N GLY A 122 14.53 5.63 -3.19
CA GLY A 122 15.55 4.60 -3.13
C GLY A 122 16.32 4.71 -1.83
N ARG A 123 17.07 3.67 -1.49
CA ARG A 123 17.94 3.64 -0.32
C ARG A 123 19.37 3.24 -0.71
N ARG A 124 20.35 3.77 0.03
CA ARG A 124 21.75 3.35 -0.11
C ARG A 124 21.99 2.09 0.72
N VAL A 125 22.55 1.06 0.08
CA VAL A 125 23.03 -0.17 0.73
C VAL A 125 24.51 -0.31 0.38
N GLY A 126 25.36 0.00 1.35
CA GLY A 126 26.80 0.17 1.12
C GLY A 126 27.07 1.32 0.13
N ARG A 127 27.72 1.00 -1.00
CA ARG A 127 28.03 1.96 -2.08
C ARG A 127 26.96 2.03 -3.17
N ASP A 128 26.00 1.12 -3.15
CA ASP A 128 25.02 0.93 -4.21
C ASP A 128 23.65 1.46 -3.80
N TRP A 129 22.87 1.86 -4.80
CA TRP A 129 21.47 2.25 -4.61
C TRP A 129 20.54 1.07 -4.87
N ARG A 130 19.56 0.91 -3.98
CA ARG A 130 18.44 -0.03 -4.11
C ARG A 130 17.16 0.76 -4.30
N ILE A 131 16.46 0.44 -5.38
CA ILE A 131 15.28 1.16 -5.85
C ILE A 131 14.12 0.16 -5.82
N PRO A 132 13.06 0.40 -5.05
CA PRO A 132 11.91 -0.50 -5.03
C PRO A 132 11.32 -0.66 -6.43
N ALA A 133 11.18 -1.88 -6.95
CA ALA A 133 10.59 -2.12 -8.27
C ALA A 133 9.21 -1.47 -8.41
N ALA A 134 8.37 -1.56 -7.37
CA ALA A 134 7.05 -0.93 -7.36
C ALA A 134 7.09 0.59 -7.59
N ALA A 135 8.14 1.27 -7.13
CA ALA A 135 8.32 2.70 -7.41
C ALA A 135 8.67 2.95 -8.88
N VAL A 136 9.48 2.09 -9.47
CA VAL A 136 9.86 2.16 -10.88
C VAL A 136 8.64 1.89 -11.77
N GLU A 137 7.83 0.88 -11.45
CA GLU A 137 6.60 0.56 -12.20
C GLU A 137 5.57 1.70 -12.13
N ARG A 138 5.39 2.33 -10.96
CA ARG A 138 4.49 3.50 -10.84
C ARG A 138 4.91 4.64 -11.76
N VAL A 139 6.21 4.92 -11.86
CA VAL A 139 6.74 5.96 -12.76
C VAL A 139 6.56 5.56 -14.23
N ALA A 140 6.73 4.27 -14.56
CA ALA A 140 6.50 3.77 -15.91
C ALA A 140 5.02 3.93 -16.32
N ALA A 141 4.09 3.50 -15.46
CA ALA A 141 2.66 3.64 -15.70
C ALA A 141 2.22 5.10 -15.87
N GLN A 142 2.75 6.02 -15.05
CA GLN A 142 2.49 7.45 -15.20
C GLN A 142 3.01 8.02 -16.52
N ARG A 143 4.20 7.62 -16.96
CA ARG A 143 4.73 8.02 -18.28
C ARG A 143 3.82 7.54 -19.40
N ASP A 144 3.45 6.27 -19.37
CA ASP A 144 2.68 5.65 -20.45
C ASP A 144 1.26 6.28 -20.52
N ALA A 145 0.63 6.52 -19.38
CA ALA A 145 -0.65 7.24 -19.31
C ALA A 145 -0.56 8.68 -19.83
N LEU A 146 0.53 9.41 -19.53
CA LEU A 146 0.76 10.76 -20.07
C LEU A 146 1.00 10.74 -21.58
N GLN A 147 1.69 9.72 -22.10
CA GLN A 147 1.91 9.53 -23.53
C GLN A 147 0.62 9.20 -24.27
N GLU A 148 -0.21 8.33 -23.69
CA GLU A 148 -1.52 7.96 -24.24
C GLU A 148 -2.48 9.16 -24.27
N PHE A 149 -2.55 9.94 -23.18
CA PHE A 149 -3.35 11.16 -23.14
C PHE A 149 -2.86 12.20 -24.15
N ALA A 150 -1.54 12.39 -24.29
CA ALA A 150 -0.98 13.30 -25.27
C ALA A 150 -1.30 12.85 -26.71
N ALA A 151 -1.17 11.55 -27.01
CA ALA A 151 -1.53 11.00 -28.31
C ALA A 151 -3.02 11.17 -28.65
N ALA A 152 -3.91 10.91 -27.69
CA ALA A 152 -5.36 11.11 -27.85
C ALA A 152 -5.71 12.59 -28.07
N THR A 153 -5.03 13.50 -27.35
CA THR A 153 -5.22 14.95 -27.51
C THR A 153 -4.73 15.44 -28.87
N VAL A 154 -3.60 14.93 -29.35
CA VAL A 154 -3.04 15.25 -30.68
C VAL A 154 -3.98 14.79 -31.80
N LEU A 155 -4.53 13.57 -31.69
CA LEU A 155 -5.50 13.04 -32.65
C LEU A 155 -6.82 13.84 -32.67
N ALA A 156 -7.26 14.34 -31.51
CA ALA A 156 -8.49 15.13 -31.40
C ALA A 156 -8.36 16.57 -31.94
N HIS A 157 -7.14 17.13 -32.00
CA HIS A 157 -6.92 18.55 -32.35
C HIS A 157 -6.14 18.78 -33.66
N GLY A 158 -5.79 17.72 -34.41
CA GLY A 158 -5.19 17.85 -35.74
C GLY A 158 -3.82 18.55 -35.79
N GLY A 159 -3.09 18.58 -34.67
CA GLY A 159 -1.78 19.25 -34.56
C GLY A 159 -0.59 18.31 -34.74
N ASP A 160 0.55 18.83 -35.19
CA ASP A 160 1.81 18.09 -35.33
C ASP A 160 2.41 17.77 -33.94
N PRO A 161 2.63 16.48 -33.59
CA PRO A 161 3.14 16.06 -32.29
C PRO A 161 4.56 16.56 -31.98
N SER A 162 5.32 17.05 -32.97
CA SER A 162 6.68 17.58 -32.77
C SER A 162 6.72 18.96 -32.09
N THR A 163 5.59 19.66 -31.98
CA THR A 163 5.54 21.06 -31.47
C THR A 163 5.27 21.16 -29.95
N ILE A 164 4.76 20.10 -29.31
CA ILE A 164 4.41 20.13 -27.89
C ILE A 164 5.61 19.73 -27.04
N LYS A 165 6.19 20.69 -26.32
CA LYS A 165 7.23 20.42 -25.33
C LYS A 165 6.61 19.79 -24.07
N PRO A 166 7.13 18.65 -23.57
CA PRO A 166 6.56 17.94 -22.44
C PRO A 166 6.60 18.75 -21.14
N GLU A 167 7.49 19.75 -21.01
CA GLU A 167 7.53 20.65 -19.86
C GLU A 167 6.37 21.66 -19.77
N SER A 168 5.54 21.79 -20.81
CA SER A 168 4.42 22.76 -20.85
C SER A 168 3.09 22.21 -20.34
N ILE A 169 3.00 20.91 -20.06
CA ILE A 169 1.77 20.27 -19.56
C ILE A 169 1.75 20.35 -18.03
N VAL A 170 1.24 21.47 -17.51
CA VAL A 170 0.92 21.61 -16.09
C VAL A 170 -0.44 20.97 -15.83
N VAL A 171 -0.44 19.75 -15.32
CA VAL A 171 -1.65 19.13 -14.75
C VAL A 171 -1.92 19.83 -13.41
N GLN A 172 -2.94 20.69 -13.36
CA GLN A 172 -3.41 21.20 -12.07
C GLN A 172 -4.05 20.04 -11.30
N PRO A 173 -3.69 19.78 -10.04
CA PRO A 173 -4.40 18.82 -9.22
C PRO A 173 -5.84 19.31 -9.05
N ASN A 174 -6.82 18.45 -9.39
CA ASN A 174 -8.23 18.71 -9.17
C ASN A 174 -8.48 19.05 -7.70
N THR A 175 -8.71 20.33 -7.40
CA THR A 175 -9.29 20.75 -6.13
C THR A 175 -10.79 20.52 -6.21
N TYR A 176 -11.26 19.38 -5.71
CA TYR A 176 -12.68 19.15 -5.46
C TYR A 176 -13.07 19.92 -4.19
N THR A 177 -13.56 21.16 -4.35
CA THR A 177 -14.25 21.86 -3.27
C THR A 177 -15.72 21.43 -3.30
N MET A 178 -16.11 20.47 -2.46
CA MET A 178 -17.53 20.25 -2.18
C MET A 178 -18.06 21.45 -1.38
N SER A 179 -18.79 22.34 -2.05
CA SER A 179 -19.64 23.32 -1.39
C SER A 179 -20.90 22.63 -0.91
N PHE A 180 -21.13 22.64 0.40
CA PHE A 180 -22.45 22.35 0.97
C PHE A 180 -23.19 23.69 1.13
N ASP A 181 -24.25 23.86 0.35
CA ASP A 181 -25.34 24.83 0.53
C ASP A 181 -26.57 23.93 0.78
N ARG A 182 -27.33 24.01 1.88
CA ARG A 182 -27.84 25.13 2.69
C ARG A 182 -27.95 24.75 4.16
#